data_AF-A0A0K0FSK7-F1
#
_entry.id   AF-A0A0K0FSK7-F1
#
_cell.length_a   1.000
_cell.length_b   1.000
_cell.length_c   1.000
_cell.angle_alpha   90.00
_cell.angle_beta   90.00
_cell.angle_gamma   90.00
#
_symmetry.space_group_name_H-M   'P 1'
#
loop_
_entity.id
_entity.type
_entity.pdbx_description
1 polymer ?
#
loop_
_entity_poly.entity_id
_entity_poly.type
_entity_poly.pdbx_seq_one_letter_code
_entity_poly.pdbx_strand_id
1 'polypeptide(L)'
;MALVYDLVALILLHILSLYYLRTKVTVTMFIFHLLTLLILSSTIPIGESRVQPDNCKSEKLREIILETAAIYPHQYSYQARYMKQQAEERFGNWWSAVIISEKGGYGMSAVYDQYQNTSCEITIYDVFYWLGRTS
;
A
#
# COMPACT_ATOMS: atom_id res chain seq x y z
N MET A 1 -31.76 -42.33 52.04
CA MET A 1 -31.70 -41.94 50.61
C MET A 1 -31.64 -40.43 50.39
N ALA A 2 -32.35 -39.58 51.15
CA ALA A 2 -32.35 -38.11 50.96
C ALA A 2 -30.95 -37.44 51.03
N LEU A 3 -30.12 -37.83 52.01
CA LEU A 3 -28.76 -37.27 52.21
C LEU A 3 -27.80 -37.45 51.02
N VAL A 4 -28.00 -38.47 50.19
CA VAL A 4 -27.15 -38.72 49.01
C VAL A 4 -27.53 -37.78 47.87
N TYR A 5 -28.83 -37.49 47.70
CA TYR A 5 -29.31 -36.56 46.67
C TYR A 5 -28.92 -35.11 46.96
N ASP A 6 -28.98 -34.69 48.23
CA ASP A 6 -28.54 -33.34 48.63
C ASP A 6 -27.04 -33.13 48.42
N LEU A 7 -26.22 -34.15 48.71
CA LEU A 7 -24.77 -34.09 48.47
C LEU A 7 -24.45 -34.00 46.96
N VAL A 8 -25.14 -34.78 46.13
CA VAL A 8 -24.97 -34.74 44.66
C VAL A 8 -25.42 -33.40 44.09
N ALA A 9 -26.52 -32.82 44.59
CA ALA A 9 -26.99 -31.51 44.17
C ALA A 9 -25.99 -30.39 44.50
N LEU A 10 -25.37 -30.43 45.69
CA LEU A 10 -24.34 -29.47 46.09
C LEU A 10 -23.10 -29.56 45.20
N ILE A 11 -22.66 -30.78 44.88
CA ILE A 11 -21.50 -31.02 44.01
C ILE A 11 -21.78 -30.52 42.59
N LEU A 12 -22.96 -30.80 42.04
CA LEU A 12 -23.35 -30.29 40.72
C LEU A 12 -23.38 -28.75 40.69
N LEU A 13 -23.95 -28.10 41.72
CA LEU A 13 -23.99 -26.64 41.81
C LEU A 13 -22.57 -26.04 41.83
N HIS A 14 -21.65 -26.69 42.54
CA HIS A 14 -20.27 -26.22 42.64
C HIS A 14 -19.52 -26.40 41.32
N ILE A 15 -19.71 -27.52 40.61
CA ILE A 15 -19.14 -27.76 39.28
C ILE A 15 -19.69 -26.76 38.25
N LEU A 16 -20.99 -26.47 38.27
CA LEU A 16 -21.64 -25.46 37.42
C LEU A 16 -21.08 -24.06 37.68
N SER A 17 -20.89 -23.69 38.95
CA SER A 17 -20.29 -22.40 39.34
C SER A 17 -18.83 -22.28 38.86
N LEU A 18 -18.02 -23.33 39.01
CA LEU A 18 -16.64 -23.37 38.53
C LEU A 18 -16.56 -23.30 37.00
N TYR A 19 -17.46 -23.96 36.28
CA TYR A 19 -17.54 -23.91 34.81
C TYR A 19 -17.94 -22.52 34.31
N TYR A 20 -18.88 -21.86 34.99
CA TYR A 20 -19.31 -20.51 34.69
C TYR A 20 -18.20 -19.48 34.95
N LEU A 21 -17.45 -19.63 36.04
CA LEU A 21 -16.32 -18.76 36.34
C LEU A 21 -15.20 -18.94 35.29
N ARG A 22 -14.90 -20.19 34.92
CA ARG A 22 -13.91 -20.51 33.88
C ARG A 22 -14.26 -19.87 32.55
N THR A 23 -15.49 -20.03 32.07
CA THR A 23 -15.95 -19.48 30.78
C THR A 23 -15.94 -17.94 30.77
N LYS A 24 -16.32 -17.27 31.87
CA LYS A 24 -16.17 -15.81 32.01
C LYS A 24 -14.71 -15.34 31.92
N VAL A 25 -13.79 -16.05 32.56
CA VAL A 25 -12.36 -15.72 32.51
C VAL A 25 -11.82 -15.89 31.07
N THR A 26 -12.17 -16.98 30.38
CA THR A 26 -11.71 -17.18 29.00
C THR A 26 -12.26 -16.12 28.05
N VAL A 27 -13.55 -15.75 28.17
CA VAL A 27 -14.18 -14.73 27.33
C VAL A 27 -13.58 -13.35 27.56
N THR A 28 -13.36 -12.97 28.83
CA THR A 28 -12.71 -11.70 29.15
C THR A 28 -11.28 -11.64 28.61
N MET A 29 -10.49 -12.70 28.74
CA MET A 29 -9.14 -12.78 28.14
C MET A 29 -9.19 -12.64 26.61
N PHE A 30 -10.16 -13.26 25.95
CA PHE A 30 -10.33 -13.15 24.49
C PHE A 30 -10.66 -11.72 24.06
N ILE A 31 -11.53 -11.03 24.80
CA ILE A 31 -11.88 -9.62 24.55
C ILE A 31 -10.66 -8.72 24.74
N PHE A 32 -9.86 -8.92 25.79
CA PHE A 32 -8.62 -8.17 26.00
C PHE A 32 -7.58 -8.40 24.88
N HIS A 33 -7.44 -9.63 24.38
CA HIS A 33 -6.57 -9.92 23.24
C HIS A 33 -7.07 -9.28 21.94
N LEU A 34 -8.38 -9.29 21.69
CA LEU A 34 -8.96 -8.60 20.54
C LEU A 34 -8.73 -7.08 20.62
N LEU A 35 -8.91 -6.49 21.81
CA LEU A 35 -8.72 -5.07 22.04
C LEU A 35 -7.25 -4.65 21.85
N THR A 36 -6.32 -5.44 22.37
CA THR A 36 -4.87 -5.17 22.20
C THR A 36 -4.42 -5.28 20.75
N LEU A 37 -4.95 -6.23 19.99
CA LEU A 37 -4.71 -6.33 18.54
C LEU A 37 -5.27 -5.11 17.77
N LEU A 38 -6.45 -4.62 18.14
CA LEU A 38 -7.07 -3.42 17.55
C LEU A 38 -6.31 -2.13 17.88
N ILE A 39 -5.77 -2.02 19.09
CA ILE A 39 -4.96 -0.86 19.49
C ILE A 39 -3.63 -0.89 18.73
N LEU A 40 -2.99 -2.06 18.59
CA LEU A 40 -1.73 -2.19 17.87
C LEU A 40 -1.87 -1.82 16.38
N SER A 41 -2.97 -2.21 15.73
CA SER A 41 -3.23 -1.84 14.33
C SER A 41 -3.49 -0.34 14.14
N SER A 42 -4.06 0.35 15.14
CA SER A 42 -4.29 1.80 15.09
C SER A 42 -3.02 2.66 15.20
N THR A 43 -1.90 2.05 15.64
CA THR A 43 -0.61 2.75 15.79
C THR A 43 0.33 2.60 14.60
N ILE A 44 -0.09 1.92 13.54
CA ILE A 44 0.68 1.90 12.29
C ILE A 44 0.66 3.34 11.76
N PRO A 45 1.82 4.04 11.69
CA PRO A 45 1.86 5.31 11.01
C PRO A 45 1.47 5.02 9.55
N ILE A 46 0.30 5.52 9.13
CA ILE A 46 -0.01 5.62 7.72
C ILE A 46 1.09 6.52 7.19
N GLY A 47 2.08 5.93 6.51
CA GLY A 47 3.13 6.68 5.88
C GLY A 47 2.45 7.75 5.06
N GLU A 48 2.67 9.01 5.43
CA GLU A 48 2.17 10.16 4.70
C GLU A 48 2.65 9.93 3.28
N SER A 49 1.74 9.51 2.37
CA SER A 49 2.10 9.44 0.97
C SER A 49 2.34 10.89 0.63
N ARG A 50 3.60 11.30 0.64
CA ARG A 50 4.08 12.56 0.09
C ARG A 50 3.81 12.48 -1.41
N VAL A 51 2.54 12.52 -1.79
CA VAL A 51 2.10 12.82 -3.12
C VAL A 51 2.37 14.30 -3.22
N GLN A 52 3.63 14.63 -3.52
CA GLN A 52 3.95 15.94 -4.05
C GLN A 52 3.03 16.19 -5.25
N PRO A 53 2.58 17.42 -5.48
CA PRO A 53 1.60 17.71 -6.53
C PRO A 53 2.06 17.14 -7.88
N ASP A 54 1.31 16.17 -8.40
CA ASP A 54 1.53 15.57 -9.71
C ASP A 54 1.26 16.65 -10.79
N ASN A 55 2.26 17.00 -11.58
CA ASN A 55 2.12 17.92 -12.72
C ASN A 55 1.86 17.12 -13.99
N CYS A 56 0.70 16.47 -14.06
CA CYS A 56 0.33 15.63 -15.19
C CYS A 56 -0.77 16.27 -16.04
N LYS A 57 -0.47 16.50 -17.32
CA LYS A 57 -1.45 17.00 -18.29
C LYS A 57 -2.49 15.96 -18.71
N SER A 58 -2.25 14.68 -18.39
CA SER A 58 -3.12 13.56 -18.73
C SER A 58 -3.08 12.46 -17.66
N GLU A 59 -4.25 12.02 -17.20
CA GLU A 59 -4.39 10.87 -16.30
C GLU A 59 -3.82 9.58 -16.89
N LYS A 60 -3.84 9.45 -18.22
CA LYS A 60 -3.31 8.26 -18.89
C LYS A 60 -1.79 8.17 -18.85
N LEU A 61 -1.09 9.31 -18.80
CA LEU A 61 0.35 9.31 -18.57
C LEU A 61 0.68 8.99 -17.11
N ARG A 62 -0.11 9.54 -16.19
CA ARG A 62 0.01 9.24 -14.75
C ARG A 62 -0.17 7.75 -14.48
N GLU A 63 -1.17 7.13 -15.10
CA GLU A 63 -1.42 5.68 -15.04
C GLU A 63 -0.19 4.87 -15.47
N ILE A 64 0.45 5.23 -16.59
CA ILE A 64 1.68 4.55 -17.06
C ILE A 64 2.79 4.65 -16.03
N ILE A 65 3.03 5.83 -15.43
CA ILE A 65 4.12 5.99 -14.45
C ILE A 65 3.85 5.14 -13.20
N LEU A 66 2.63 5.20 -12.66
CA LEU A 66 2.24 4.43 -11.47
C LEU A 66 2.29 2.92 -11.72
N GLU A 67 1.80 2.47 -12.88
CA GLU A 67 1.84 1.07 -13.31
C GLU A 67 3.30 0.59 -13.42
N THR A 68 4.16 1.37 -14.07
CA THR A 68 5.58 1.04 -14.24
C THR A 68 6.31 0.93 -12.91
N ALA A 69 6.09 1.89 -12.01
CA ALA A 69 6.70 1.90 -10.68
C ALA A 69 6.31 0.67 -9.86
N ALA A 70 5.09 0.16 -10.05
CA ALA A 70 4.60 -1.06 -9.41
C ALA A 70 5.16 -2.36 -10.05
N ILE A 71 5.31 -2.41 -11.38
CA ILE A 71 5.78 -3.61 -12.10
C ILE A 71 7.30 -3.85 -11.88
N TYR A 72 8.11 -2.79 -11.90
CA TYR A 72 9.58 -2.90 -11.90
C TYR A 72 10.21 -2.19 -10.71
N PRO A 73 9.94 -2.58 -9.45
CA PRO A 73 10.42 -1.84 -8.28
C PRO A 73 11.95 -1.72 -8.28
N HIS A 74 12.45 -0.48 -8.07
CA HIS A 74 13.87 -0.13 -8.01
C HIS A 74 14.71 -0.43 -9.27
N GLN A 75 14.08 -0.81 -10.39
CA GLN A 75 14.76 -1.11 -11.65
C GLN A 75 14.58 0.05 -12.65
N TYR A 76 15.19 1.20 -12.37
CA TYR A 76 14.94 2.44 -13.10
C TYR A 76 15.18 2.38 -14.62
N SER A 77 16.15 1.58 -15.07
CA SER A 77 16.42 1.38 -16.50
C SER A 77 15.26 0.68 -17.22
N TYR A 78 14.71 -0.38 -16.60
CA TYR A 78 13.55 -1.09 -17.10
C TYR A 78 12.30 -0.23 -17.01
N GLN A 79 12.13 0.50 -15.90
CA GLN A 79 11.01 1.42 -15.71
C GLN A 79 10.92 2.44 -16.86
N ALA A 80 12.00 3.18 -17.12
CA ALA A 80 11.98 4.21 -18.17
C ALA A 80 11.83 3.62 -19.59
N ARG A 81 12.41 2.43 -19.87
CA ARG A 81 12.19 1.75 -21.14
C ARG A 81 10.73 1.37 -21.34
N TYR A 82 10.10 0.83 -20.30
CA TYR A 82 8.70 0.44 -20.33
C TYR A 82 7.77 1.66 -20.44
N MET A 83 8.03 2.73 -19.68
CA MET A 83 7.28 3.99 -19.76
C MET A 83 7.29 4.56 -21.18
N LYS A 84 8.47 4.63 -21.80
CA LYS A 84 8.61 5.10 -23.19
C LYS A 84 7.82 4.20 -24.14
N GLN A 85 8.00 2.88 -24.05
CA GLN A 85 7.32 1.93 -24.93
C GLN A 85 5.79 2.04 -24.81
N GLN A 86 5.25 2.12 -23.59
CA GLN A 86 3.81 2.26 -23.38
C GLN A 86 3.27 3.59 -23.90
N ALA A 87 4.04 4.67 -23.78
CA ALA A 87 3.64 5.95 -24.35
C ALA A 87 3.64 5.92 -25.88
N GLU A 88 4.66 5.30 -26.50
CA GLU A 88 4.75 5.14 -27.95
C GLU A 88 3.63 4.26 -28.52
N GLU A 89 3.33 3.14 -27.85
CA GLU A 89 2.24 2.22 -28.23
C GLU A 89 0.86 2.88 -28.13
N ARG A 90 0.63 3.73 -27.11
CA ARG A 90 -0.70 4.32 -26.84
C ARG A 90 -0.93 5.67 -27.54
N PHE A 91 0.12 6.46 -27.74
CA PHE A 91 0.02 7.86 -28.18
C PHE A 91 0.85 8.20 -29.43
N GLY A 92 1.49 7.19 -30.05
CA GLY A 92 2.35 7.36 -31.21
C GLY A 92 3.79 7.70 -30.84
N ASN A 93 4.68 7.73 -31.82
CA ASN A 93 6.13 7.83 -31.60
C ASN A 93 6.56 9.15 -30.94
N TRP A 94 7.83 9.18 -30.50
CA TRP A 94 8.54 10.36 -29.95
C TRP A 94 8.19 10.67 -28.50
N TRP A 95 8.52 9.72 -27.63
CA TRP A 95 8.41 9.87 -26.18
C TRP A 95 9.72 9.66 -25.48
N SER A 96 9.79 10.28 -24.32
CA SER A 96 10.97 10.34 -23.50
C SER A 96 10.62 10.18 -22.05
N ALA A 97 11.38 9.33 -21.36
CA ALA A 97 11.18 8.99 -19.97
C ALA A 97 12.45 9.29 -19.18
N VAL A 98 12.30 10.00 -18.06
CA VAL A 98 13.39 10.34 -17.15
C VAL A 98 12.97 9.97 -15.73
N ILE A 99 13.87 9.30 -15.01
CA ILE A 99 13.67 8.89 -13.62
C ILE A 99 14.90 9.34 -12.85
N ILE A 100 14.71 10.12 -11.78
CA ILE A 100 15.78 10.64 -10.95
C ILE A 100 15.54 10.17 -9.52
N SER A 101 16.49 9.43 -8.97
CA SER A 101 16.50 8.98 -7.59
C SER A 101 17.75 9.48 -6.88
N GLU A 102 17.78 9.38 -5.55
CA GLU A 102 18.99 9.66 -4.76
C GLU A 102 20.22 8.83 -5.21
N LYS A 103 19.99 7.64 -5.80
CA LYS A 103 21.05 6.73 -6.26
C LYS A 103 21.56 7.07 -7.67
N GLY A 104 20.96 8.07 -8.33
CA GLY A 104 21.29 8.46 -9.70
C GLY A 104 20.05 8.63 -10.58
N GLY A 105 20.27 9.20 -11.76
CA GLY A 105 19.24 9.42 -12.78
C GLY A 105 19.39 8.50 -13.99
N TYR A 106 18.27 8.07 -14.54
CA TYR A 106 18.18 7.33 -15.79
C TYR A 106 17.28 8.09 -16.75
N GLY A 107 17.76 8.35 -17.97
CA GLY A 107 17.02 9.06 -19.00
C GLY A 107 17.08 8.33 -20.33
N MET A 108 15.93 8.18 -20.99
CA MET A 108 15.84 7.70 -22.37
C MET A 108 15.34 8.84 -23.27
N SER A 109 16.30 9.37 -24.04
CA SER A 109 16.20 10.48 -25.01
C SER A 109 15.67 11.79 -24.44
N ALA A 110 16.51 12.80 -24.22
CA ALA A 110 16.04 14.18 -24.15
C ALA A 110 16.07 14.77 -25.58
N VAL A 111 14.92 15.08 -26.17
CA VAL A 111 14.88 15.99 -27.32
C VAL A 111 14.25 17.28 -26.80
N TYR A 112 15.02 18.35 -26.89
CA TYR A 112 14.57 19.67 -26.49
C TYR A 112 13.77 20.26 -27.65
N ASP A 113 12.45 20.12 -27.61
CA ASP A 113 11.57 20.86 -28.51
C ASP A 113 10.98 22.09 -27.80
N GLN A 114 10.75 23.15 -28.56
CA GLN A 114 10.24 24.43 -28.07
C GLN A 114 8.72 24.42 -27.87
N TYR A 115 8.03 23.33 -28.24
CA TYR A 115 6.57 23.21 -28.17
C TYR A 115 6.09 22.09 -27.23
N GLN A 116 5.06 22.42 -26.43
CA GLN A 116 4.96 22.01 -25.04
C GLN A 116 3.71 21.16 -24.76
N ASN A 117 3.37 20.16 -25.58
CA ASN A 117 1.94 19.79 -25.61
C ASN A 117 1.51 18.57 -24.80
N THR A 118 2.39 17.70 -24.29
CA THR A 118 1.98 16.72 -23.24
C THR A 118 3.16 16.19 -22.45
N SER A 119 3.16 16.44 -21.14
CA SER A 119 4.09 15.84 -20.17
C SER A 119 3.38 15.45 -18.88
N CYS A 120 4.03 14.60 -18.09
CA CYS A 120 3.61 14.20 -16.76
C CYS A 120 4.82 14.06 -15.85
N GLU A 121 4.73 14.72 -14.70
CA GLU A 121 5.78 14.77 -13.69
C GLU A 121 5.18 14.33 -12.36
N ILE A 122 5.78 13.34 -11.72
CA ILE A 122 5.28 12.77 -10.47
C ILE A 122 6.47 12.37 -9.59
N THR A 123 6.34 12.58 -8.28
CA THR A 123 7.36 12.16 -7.32
C THR A 123 6.77 11.07 -6.42
N ILE A 124 7.43 9.91 -6.39
CA ILE A 124 7.00 8.74 -5.62
C ILE A 124 8.17 8.32 -4.73
N TYR A 125 7.99 8.38 -3.40
CA TYR A 125 9.02 8.01 -2.41
C TYR A 125 10.41 8.58 -2.73
N ASP A 126 10.47 9.90 -2.93
CA ASP A 126 11.71 10.65 -3.25
C ASP A 126 12.38 10.28 -4.58
N VAL A 127 11.65 9.59 -5.46
CA VAL A 127 12.03 9.35 -6.86
C VAL A 127 11.17 10.22 -7.77
N PHE A 128 11.82 11.08 -8.55
CA PHE A 128 11.18 11.92 -9.54
C PHE A 128 11.03 11.17 -10.86
N TYR A 129 9.83 11.21 -11.43
CA TYR A 129 9.48 10.63 -12.71
C TYR A 129 9.00 11.71 -13.65
N TRP A 130 9.46 11.64 -14.90
CA TRP A 130 9.05 12.52 -15.97
C TRP A 130 8.82 11.70 -17.24
N LEU A 131 7.67 11.93 -17.88
CA LEU A 131 7.31 11.36 -19.17
C LEU A 131 6.79 12.49 -20.06
N GLY A 132 7.45 12.72 -21.18
CA GLY A 132 7.11 13.83 -22.07
C GLY A 132 7.27 13.48 -23.53
N ARG A 133 6.49 14.17 -24.36
CA ARG A 133 6.61 14.13 -25.82
C ARG A 133 7.82 14.94 -26.26
N THR A 134 8.50 14.47 -27.30
CA THR A 134 9.78 15.02 -27.76
C THR A 134 9.84 15.28 -29.27
N SER A 135 8.67 15.55 -29.87
CA SER A 135 8.44 15.80 -31.30
C SER A 135 8.17 17.25 -31.64
#